data_AF-A0A9D9DRT2-F1
#
_entry.id   AF-A0A9D9DRT2-F1
#
_cell.length_a   1.000
_cell.length_b   1.000
_cell.length_c   1.000
_cell.angle_alpha   90.00
_cell.angle_beta   90.00
_cell.angle_gamma   90.00
#
_symmetry.space_group_name_H-M   'P 1'
#
loop_
_entity.id
_entity.type
_entity.pdbx_description
1 polymer ?
#
loop_
_entity_poly.entity_id
_entity_poly.type
_entity_poly.pdbx_seq_one_letter_code
_entity_poly.pdbx_strand_id
1 'polypeptide(L)'
;MEYNSNENKSTTGKDNPETESVQRQETDRPADEPSNEKGFEAEAEPVETPDEPAHYTARQVYNIQRPTLLSVLCILTFIGSGFSAFSNLVLWLSQSTLKELVLTTDLYDNFFELFPEMEIQMMTMLEIPSYFYFMSALFYIGSILGAAWMWRMQRKGFHVYTISQCLLILVSMLMMPNQGIQWGSILWTGLFIALYATNMKYMNPQNK
;
A
#
# COMPACT_ATOMS: atom_id res chain seq x y z
N MET A 1 0.90 -70.97 11.02
CA MET A 1 2.29 -70.62 11.38
C MET A 1 2.23 -69.14 11.77
N GLU A 2 1.96 -68.82 13.03
CA GLU A 2 2.92 -68.77 14.17
C GLU A 2 3.63 -67.39 14.14
N TYR A 3 3.14 -66.41 14.93
CA TYR A 3 3.53 -66.01 16.32
C TYR A 3 4.51 -64.81 16.23
N ASN A 4 4.16 -63.56 16.55
CA ASN A 4 3.73 -62.88 17.78
C ASN A 4 4.87 -61.99 18.32
N SER A 5 4.47 -60.91 18.99
CA SER A 5 5.20 -60.13 20.01
C SER A 5 6.31 -59.17 19.57
N ASN A 6 6.47 -57.98 20.16
CA ASN A 6 5.72 -57.31 21.22
C ASN A 6 6.14 -55.83 21.34
N GLU A 7 5.15 -55.01 21.70
CA GLU A 7 5.13 -54.00 22.79
C GLU A 7 6.36 -53.15 23.13
N ASN A 8 6.17 -51.82 23.16
CA ASN A 8 5.82 -51.06 24.38
C ASN A 8 5.55 -49.58 23.98
N LYS A 9 4.35 -48.99 24.14
CA LYS A 9 3.82 -48.31 25.36
C LYS A 9 4.89 -47.44 26.05
N SER A 10 4.67 -46.16 26.37
CA SER A 10 3.56 -45.71 27.22
C SER A 10 3.55 -44.17 27.38
N THR A 11 2.36 -43.57 27.23
CA THR A 11 1.67 -42.65 28.20
C THR A 11 2.23 -41.25 28.53
N THR A 12 1.43 -40.20 28.27
CA THR A 12 0.66 -39.39 29.26
C THR A 12 1.54 -38.31 29.90
N GLY A 13 1.27 -37.01 29.85
CA GLY A 13 0.01 -36.28 29.98
C GLY A 13 0.12 -35.40 31.24
N LYS A 14 -0.23 -34.12 31.10
CA LYS A 14 -0.75 -33.20 32.14
C LYS A 14 0.21 -32.46 33.11
N ASP A 15 -0.18 -31.18 33.29
CA ASP A 15 -0.19 -30.35 34.50
C ASP A 15 1.08 -29.58 34.98
N ASN A 16 0.98 -28.24 34.86
CA ASN A 16 1.56 -27.18 35.71
C ASN A 16 0.82 -27.22 37.08
N PRO A 17 1.36 -26.87 38.29
CA PRO A 17 2.01 -25.58 38.66
C PRO A 17 3.05 -25.66 39.83
N GLU A 18 3.69 -24.52 40.20
CA GLU A 18 4.14 -24.09 41.56
C GLU A 18 5.07 -22.84 41.44
N THR A 19 4.77 -21.59 41.82
CA THR A 19 4.62 -20.85 43.12
C THR A 19 5.83 -20.67 44.05
N GLU A 20 6.08 -19.37 44.39
CA GLU A 20 6.69 -18.79 45.60
C GLU A 20 8.21 -19.02 45.86
N SER A 21 9.03 -18.14 46.43
CA SER A 21 8.98 -16.88 47.20
C SER A 21 10.43 -16.30 47.18
N VAL A 22 10.72 -15.01 47.44
CA VAL A 22 11.11 -14.47 48.75
C VAL A 22 11.41 -12.96 48.61
N GLN A 23 11.09 -12.26 49.70
CA GLN A 23 10.94 -10.84 50.00
C GLN A 23 12.19 -10.21 50.67
N ARG A 24 12.18 -8.85 50.79
CA ARG A 24 12.87 -7.95 51.76
C ARG A 24 14.35 -7.58 51.49
N GLN A 25 14.88 -6.39 51.82
CA GLN A 25 14.49 -5.14 52.54
C GLN A 25 15.56 -4.08 52.14
N GLU A 26 15.27 -2.82 51.77
CA GLU A 26 14.92 -1.62 52.57
C GLU A 26 16.05 -1.09 53.49
N THR A 27 16.19 0.25 53.51
CA THR A 27 17.07 1.19 54.27
C THR A 27 18.19 1.80 53.41
N ASP A 28 18.49 3.11 53.40
CA ASP A 28 18.05 4.27 54.17
C ASP A 28 18.46 5.57 53.42
N ARG A 29 17.74 6.68 53.69
CA ARG A 29 18.03 8.07 53.27
C ARG A 29 19.24 8.61 54.09
N PRO A 30 19.94 9.74 53.74
CA PRO A 30 19.36 11.09 53.77
C PRO A 30 19.86 12.06 52.68
N ALA A 31 19.23 13.23 52.67
CA ALA A 31 19.46 14.40 51.81
C ALA A 31 20.79 15.13 52.12
N ASP A 32 21.32 15.89 51.15
CA ASP A 32 21.76 17.29 51.28
C ASP A 32 22.37 17.81 49.94
N GLU A 33 21.82 18.94 49.47
CA GLU A 33 22.38 19.86 48.44
C GLU A 33 23.51 20.74 49.07
N PRO A 34 24.21 21.72 48.43
CA PRO A 34 24.07 22.31 47.09
C PRO A 34 25.43 22.66 46.38
N SER A 35 25.37 23.53 45.35
CA SER A 35 26.44 24.32 44.70
C SER A 35 27.09 23.66 43.47
N ASN A 36 27.46 24.33 42.38
CA ASN A 36 27.39 25.71 41.90
C ASN A 36 28.05 25.66 40.51
N GLU A 37 27.39 26.11 39.44
CA GLU A 37 28.11 26.67 38.30
C GLU A 37 27.20 27.59 37.45
N LYS A 38 27.29 28.90 37.76
CA LYS A 38 27.51 30.07 36.86
C LYS A 38 26.93 29.95 35.44
N GLY A 39 26.16 30.88 34.88
CA GLY A 39 26.06 32.35 34.97
C GLY A 39 25.61 32.79 33.56
N PHE A 40 24.67 33.71 33.35
CA PHE A 40 24.97 35.12 33.10
C PHE A 40 23.64 35.87 32.82
N GLU A 41 23.31 36.77 33.75
CA GLU A 41 22.65 38.07 33.59
C GLU A 41 21.23 38.14 32.98
N ALA A 42 20.24 38.10 33.87
CA ALA A 42 18.94 38.75 33.66
C ALA A 42 19.04 40.18 34.21
N GLU A 43 19.31 41.13 33.33
CA GLU A 43 19.21 42.55 33.65
C GLU A 43 17.77 43.00 33.34
N ALA A 44 16.99 43.21 34.41
CA ALA A 44 15.66 43.77 34.33
C ALA A 44 15.76 45.29 34.44
N GLU A 45 15.59 45.99 33.32
CA GLU A 45 15.23 47.42 33.36
C GLU A 45 13.69 47.58 33.37
N PRO A 46 13.11 48.36 34.29
CA PRO A 46 11.70 48.73 34.26
C PRO A 46 11.49 50.09 33.57
N VAL A 47 10.20 50.41 33.29
CA VAL A 47 9.65 51.74 32.90
C VAL A 47 9.69 51.96 31.36
N GLU A 48 8.62 52.25 30.59
CA GLU A 48 7.28 52.81 30.78
C GLU A 48 6.42 52.42 29.53
N THR A 49 5.12 52.17 29.66
CA THR A 49 4.14 52.21 28.54
C THR A 49 3.75 53.68 28.28
N PRO A 50 3.23 54.15 27.11
CA PRO A 50 2.25 53.46 26.23
C PRO A 50 2.34 53.79 24.71
N ASP A 51 1.46 53.15 23.93
CA ASP A 51 1.05 53.52 22.56
C ASP A 51 1.93 53.09 21.37
N GLU A 52 2.01 51.77 21.12
CA GLU A 52 2.29 51.28 19.77
C GLU A 52 1.23 50.21 19.39
N PRO A 53 0.39 50.45 18.35
CA PRO A 53 -0.62 49.48 17.97
C PRO A 53 0.09 48.25 17.44
N ALA A 54 -0.06 47.16 18.18
CA ALA A 54 0.47 45.86 17.85
C ALA A 54 -0.03 45.43 16.46
N HIS A 55 0.80 45.68 15.45
CA HIS A 55 0.76 44.96 14.19
C HIS A 55 1.26 43.54 14.47
N TYR A 56 0.41 42.74 15.13
CA TYR A 56 0.53 41.30 15.17
C TYR A 56 0.36 40.78 13.73
N THR A 57 1.42 40.84 12.92
CA THR A 57 1.52 40.00 11.74
C THR A 57 1.75 38.58 12.23
N ALA A 58 0.67 37.93 12.66
CA ALA A 58 0.61 36.49 12.77
C ALA A 58 0.89 35.95 11.37
N ARG A 59 2.17 35.65 11.09
CA ARG A 59 2.57 34.79 9.99
C ARG A 59 1.95 33.44 10.31
N GLN A 60 0.74 33.21 9.81
CA GLN A 60 0.11 31.91 9.78
C GLN A 60 1.09 31.01 9.03
N VAL A 61 1.85 30.20 9.76
CA VAL A 61 2.61 29.10 9.19
C VAL A 61 1.56 28.13 8.70
N TYR A 62 1.08 28.33 7.47
CA TYR A 62 0.19 27.41 6.80
C TYR A 62 0.99 26.12 6.61
N ASN A 63 0.86 25.21 7.58
CA ASN A 63 1.34 23.86 7.44
C ASN A 63 0.53 23.26 6.30
N ILE A 64 1.15 23.12 5.12
CA ILE A 64 0.56 22.40 3.99
C ILE A 64 0.56 20.92 4.41
N GLN A 65 -0.34 20.58 5.34
CA GLN A 65 -0.48 19.25 5.83
C GLN A 65 -1.16 18.46 4.72
N ARG A 66 -0.43 17.50 4.16
CA ARG A 66 -0.94 16.64 3.09
C ARG A 66 -2.19 15.93 3.63
N PRO A 67 -3.32 15.96 2.92
CA PRO A 67 -4.50 15.26 3.38
C PRO A 67 -4.18 13.76 3.51
N THR A 68 -4.43 13.19 4.68
CA THR A 68 -4.14 11.77 4.99
C THR A 68 -4.74 10.83 3.95
N LEU A 69 -5.94 11.15 3.47
CA LEU A 69 -6.65 10.41 2.43
C LEU A 69 -5.82 10.32 1.15
N LEU A 70 -5.25 11.43 0.66
CA LEU A 70 -4.45 11.45 -0.56
C LEU A 70 -3.19 10.58 -0.44
N SER A 71 -2.52 10.61 0.72
CA SER A 71 -1.36 9.75 0.98
C SER A 71 -1.75 8.27 0.94
N VAL A 72 -2.86 7.90 1.60
CA VAL A 72 -3.38 6.53 1.58
C VAL A 72 -3.71 6.10 0.15
N LEU A 73 -4.42 6.93 -0.61
CA LEU A 73 -4.79 6.65 -2.00
C LEU A 73 -3.57 6.43 -2.89
N CYS A 74 -2.53 7.26 -2.74
CA CYS A 74 -1.30 7.12 -3.50
C CYS A 74 -0.59 5.80 -3.17
N ILE A 75 -0.56 5.38 -1.90
CA ILE A 75 0.00 4.08 -1.49
C ILE A 75 -0.83 2.94 -2.10
N LEU A 76 -2.16 3.00 -2.01
CA LEU A 76 -3.03 1.98 -2.62
C LEU A 76 -2.82 1.90 -4.14
N THR A 77 -2.64 3.05 -4.79
CA THR A 77 -2.38 3.11 -6.23
C THR A 77 -1.01 2.54 -6.57
N PHE A 78 0.00 2.80 -5.73
CA PHE A 78 1.34 2.25 -5.91
C PHE A 78 1.34 0.73 -5.77
N ILE A 79 0.67 0.19 -4.76
CA ILE A 79 0.57 -1.25 -4.55
C ILE A 79 -0.25 -1.89 -5.67
N GLY A 80 -1.44 -1.36 -5.95
CA GLY A 80 -2.34 -1.92 -6.97
C GLY A 80 -1.77 -1.82 -8.38
N SER A 81 -1.32 -0.63 -8.80
CA SER A 81 -0.74 -0.42 -10.14
C SER A 81 0.66 -1.02 -10.24
N GLY A 82 1.45 -1.01 -9.17
CA GLY A 82 2.78 -1.62 -9.14
C GLY A 82 2.73 -3.13 -9.28
N PHE A 83 1.86 -3.78 -8.50
CA PHE A 83 1.61 -5.22 -8.65
C PHE A 83 1.06 -5.54 -10.03
N SER A 84 0.10 -4.75 -10.55
CA SER A 84 -0.45 -4.97 -11.88
C SER A 84 0.59 -4.78 -12.99
N ALA A 85 1.42 -3.74 -12.92
CA ALA A 85 2.51 -3.52 -13.88
C ALA A 85 3.48 -4.71 -13.89
N PHE A 86 3.89 -5.16 -12.71
CA PHE A 86 4.78 -6.29 -12.55
C PHE A 86 4.16 -7.59 -13.11
N SER A 87 2.93 -7.90 -12.71
CA SER A 87 2.23 -9.11 -13.17
C SER A 87 2.03 -9.12 -14.68
N ASN A 88 1.64 -7.99 -15.28
CA ASN A 88 1.52 -7.87 -16.73
C ASN A 88 2.87 -8.01 -17.45
N LEU A 89 3.94 -7.48 -16.86
CA LEU A 89 5.29 -7.64 -17.43
C LEU A 89 5.76 -9.09 -17.39
N VAL A 90 5.57 -9.78 -16.26
CA VAL A 90 5.89 -11.22 -16.13
C VAL A 90 5.07 -12.05 -17.09
N LEU A 91 3.76 -11.78 -17.21
CA LEU A 91 2.90 -12.47 -18.17
C LEU A 91 3.38 -12.26 -19.60
N TRP A 92 3.74 -11.03 -19.98
CA TRP A 92 4.29 -10.76 -21.31
C TRP A 92 5.57 -11.56 -21.59
N LEU A 93 6.51 -11.62 -20.64
CA LEU A 93 7.77 -12.35 -20.79
C LEU A 93 7.57 -13.88 -20.82
N SER A 94 6.65 -14.40 -20.04
CA SER A 94 6.46 -15.84 -19.84
C SER A 94 5.35 -16.45 -20.69
N GLN A 95 4.61 -15.66 -21.48
CA GLN A 95 3.39 -16.15 -22.13
C GLN A 95 3.63 -17.32 -23.09
N SER A 96 4.72 -17.29 -23.86
CA SER A 96 5.06 -18.39 -24.79
C SER A 96 5.29 -19.70 -24.03
N THR A 97 6.09 -19.65 -22.96
CA THR A 97 6.36 -20.79 -22.08
C THR A 97 5.09 -21.29 -21.39
N LEU A 98 4.22 -20.38 -20.92
CA LEU A 98 2.96 -20.77 -20.30
C LEU A 98 2.01 -21.45 -21.29
N LYS A 99 1.91 -20.96 -22.53
CA LYS A 99 1.10 -21.62 -23.58
C LYS A 99 1.58 -23.03 -23.87
N GLU A 100 2.90 -23.20 -24.03
CA GLU A 100 3.49 -24.50 -24.30
C GLU A 100 3.28 -25.45 -23.12
N LEU A 101 3.61 -25.03 -21.90
CA LEU A 101 3.45 -25.84 -20.69
C LEU A 101 2.01 -26.33 -20.52
N VAL A 102 1.04 -25.44 -20.73
CA VAL A 102 -0.38 -25.75 -20.61
C VAL A 102 -0.86 -26.71 -21.70
N LEU A 103 -0.50 -26.47 -22.96
CA LEU A 103 -1.07 -27.22 -24.09
C LEU A 103 -0.35 -28.54 -24.38
N THR A 104 0.87 -28.73 -23.86
CA THR A 104 1.71 -29.91 -24.16
C THR A 104 1.87 -30.87 -23.00
N THR A 105 1.54 -30.46 -21.79
CA THR A 105 1.72 -31.28 -20.58
C THR A 105 0.39 -31.82 -20.10
N ASP A 106 0.37 -33.05 -19.58
CA ASP A 106 -0.77 -33.66 -18.86
C ASP A 106 -1.23 -32.85 -17.61
N LEU A 107 -0.57 -31.71 -17.33
CA LEU A 107 -1.05 -30.69 -16.41
C LEU A 107 -2.44 -30.19 -16.80
N TYR A 108 -2.75 -30.10 -18.10
CA TYR A 108 -4.08 -29.70 -18.53
C TYR A 108 -5.13 -30.66 -17.98
N ASP A 109 -4.97 -31.96 -18.25
CA ASP A 109 -5.98 -32.95 -17.88
C ASP A 109 -6.07 -33.14 -16.36
N ASN A 110 -4.95 -33.29 -15.64
CA ASN A 110 -4.98 -33.62 -14.21
C ASN A 110 -5.27 -32.42 -13.30
N PHE A 111 -4.86 -31.20 -13.68
CA PHE A 111 -5.03 -30.03 -12.81
C PHE A 111 -6.40 -29.38 -12.99
N PHE A 112 -6.92 -29.32 -14.22
CA PHE A 112 -8.22 -28.71 -14.50
C PHE A 112 -9.40 -29.62 -14.20
N GLU A 113 -9.22 -30.94 -14.20
CA GLU A 113 -10.24 -31.86 -13.68
C GLU A 113 -10.56 -31.59 -12.20
N LEU A 114 -9.54 -31.22 -11.41
CA LEU A 114 -9.72 -30.89 -9.99
C LEU A 114 -10.28 -29.48 -9.76
N PHE A 115 -10.04 -28.55 -10.69
CA PHE A 115 -10.45 -27.14 -10.59
C PHE A 115 -10.99 -26.62 -11.94
N PRO A 116 -12.23 -26.99 -12.32
CA PRO A 116 -12.78 -26.66 -13.63
C PRO A 116 -12.96 -25.15 -13.86
N GLU A 117 -13.18 -24.37 -12.79
CA GLU A 117 -13.31 -22.91 -12.89
C GLU A 117 -11.99 -22.24 -13.33
N MET A 118 -10.85 -22.82 -12.95
CA MET A 118 -9.53 -22.29 -13.29
C MET A 118 -9.19 -22.55 -14.76
N GLU A 119 -9.78 -23.58 -15.38
CA GLU A 119 -9.58 -23.92 -16.80
C GLU A 119 -10.02 -22.77 -17.68
N ILE A 120 -11.26 -22.30 -17.48
CA ILE A 120 -11.86 -21.22 -18.25
C ILE A 120 -11.03 -19.94 -18.09
N GLN A 121 -10.64 -19.61 -16.86
CA GLN A 121 -9.84 -18.41 -16.59
C GLN A 121 -8.45 -18.48 -17.23
N MET A 122 -7.80 -19.63 -17.19
CA MET A 122 -6.48 -19.78 -17.78
C MET A 122 -6.55 -19.79 -19.32
N MET A 123 -7.52 -20.49 -19.91
CA MET A 123 -7.69 -20.53 -21.37
C MET A 123 -8.02 -19.14 -21.93
N THR A 124 -8.86 -18.37 -21.24
CA THR A 124 -9.11 -16.96 -21.61
C THR A 124 -7.86 -16.10 -21.50
N MET A 125 -7.00 -16.32 -20.50
CA MET A 125 -5.70 -15.65 -20.41
C MET A 125 -4.74 -16.02 -21.56
N LEU A 126 -4.72 -17.28 -22.01
CA LEU A 126 -3.87 -17.68 -23.12
C LEU A 126 -4.38 -17.16 -24.47
N GLU A 127 -5.68 -16.95 -24.62
CA GLU A 127 -6.27 -16.37 -25.84
C GLU A 127 -5.87 -14.90 -26.06
N ILE A 128 -5.65 -14.15 -24.96
CA ILE A 128 -5.27 -12.74 -25.01
C ILE A 128 -3.91 -12.56 -25.71
N PRO A 129 -3.79 -11.63 -26.68
CA PRO A 129 -2.53 -11.45 -27.41
C PRO A 129 -1.45 -10.82 -26.52
N SER A 130 -0.19 -11.21 -26.72
CA SER A 130 0.93 -10.80 -25.84
C SER A 130 1.13 -9.31 -25.69
N TYR A 131 0.91 -8.56 -26.77
CA TYR A 131 1.11 -7.12 -26.76
C TYR A 131 0.09 -6.39 -25.87
N PHE A 132 -1.05 -7.01 -25.53
CA PHE A 132 -1.99 -6.49 -24.54
C PHE A 132 -1.32 -6.32 -23.17
N TYR A 133 -0.61 -7.36 -22.71
CA TYR A 133 0.07 -7.34 -21.41
C TYR A 133 1.19 -6.29 -21.38
N PHE A 134 1.94 -6.17 -22.47
CA PHE A 134 2.97 -5.15 -22.60
C PHE A 134 2.40 -3.72 -22.54
N MET A 135 1.36 -3.44 -23.33
CA MET A 135 0.68 -2.14 -23.32
C MET A 135 0.07 -1.83 -21.94
N SER A 136 -0.57 -2.82 -21.33
CA SER A 136 -1.16 -2.68 -19.98
C SER A 136 -0.09 -2.37 -18.94
N ALA A 137 1.06 -3.05 -18.98
CA ALA A 137 2.19 -2.75 -18.10
C ALA A 137 2.68 -1.30 -18.27
N LEU A 138 2.80 -0.79 -19.51
CA LEU A 138 3.18 0.59 -19.78
C LEU A 138 2.18 1.60 -19.20
N PHE A 139 0.88 1.36 -19.35
CA PHE A 139 -0.12 2.26 -18.78
C PHE A 139 -0.17 2.20 -17.25
N TYR A 140 0.05 1.02 -16.64
CA TYR A 140 0.20 0.93 -15.18
C TYR A 140 1.44 1.68 -14.68
N ILE A 141 2.55 1.65 -15.42
CA ILE A 141 3.73 2.49 -15.11
C ILE A 141 3.34 3.97 -15.19
N GLY A 142 2.59 4.39 -16.21
CA GLY A 142 2.04 5.75 -16.31
C GLY A 142 1.17 6.13 -15.11
N SER A 143 0.32 5.22 -14.64
CA SER A 143 -0.49 5.37 -13.43
C SER A 143 0.37 5.60 -12.17
N ILE A 144 1.47 4.84 -12.02
CA ILE A 144 2.43 5.00 -10.92
C ILE A 144 3.14 6.35 -10.99
N LEU A 145 3.56 6.79 -12.19
CA LEU A 145 4.18 8.11 -12.38
C LEU A 145 3.19 9.24 -12.01
N GLY A 146 1.92 9.10 -12.40
CA GLY A 146 0.85 9.99 -11.97
C GLY A 146 0.72 10.05 -10.44
N ALA A 147 0.72 8.89 -9.78
CA ALA A 147 0.68 8.78 -8.32
C ALA A 147 1.92 9.39 -7.64
N ALA A 148 3.12 9.22 -8.20
CA ALA A 148 4.34 9.83 -7.69
C ALA A 148 4.29 11.38 -7.77
N TRP A 149 3.72 11.94 -8.83
CA TRP A 149 3.46 13.38 -8.92
C TRP A 149 2.36 13.85 -7.98
N MET A 150 1.32 13.03 -7.76
CA MET A 150 0.30 13.31 -6.76
C MET A 150 0.87 13.30 -5.34
N TRP A 151 1.81 12.42 -5.04
CA TRP A 151 2.55 12.41 -3.78
C TRP A 151 3.30 13.73 -3.51
N ARG A 152 3.72 14.42 -4.58
CA ARG A 152 4.38 15.72 -4.54
C ARG A 152 3.41 16.90 -4.60
N MET A 153 2.11 16.68 -4.38
CA MET A 153 1.05 17.70 -4.41
C MET A 153 0.89 18.42 -5.76
N GLN A 154 1.22 17.74 -6.88
CA GLN A 154 1.09 18.32 -8.22
C GLN A 154 -0.22 17.89 -8.91
N ARG A 155 -1.04 18.87 -9.32
CA ARG A 155 -2.32 18.62 -10.05
C ARG A 155 -2.14 17.85 -11.36
N LYS A 156 -0.98 17.98 -12.01
CA LYS A 156 -0.66 17.25 -13.26
C LYS A 156 -0.67 15.73 -13.06
N GLY A 157 -0.35 15.26 -11.85
CA GLY A 157 -0.32 13.82 -11.53
C GLY A 157 -1.70 13.17 -11.65
N PHE A 158 -2.76 13.89 -11.26
CA PHE A 158 -4.13 13.40 -11.38
C PHE A 158 -4.52 13.15 -12.84
N HIS A 159 -4.25 14.10 -13.74
CA HIS A 159 -4.57 13.94 -15.16
C HIS A 159 -3.83 12.76 -15.79
N VAL A 160 -2.54 12.60 -15.46
CA VAL A 160 -1.71 11.49 -15.97
C VAL A 160 -2.25 10.14 -15.48
N TYR A 161 -2.61 10.07 -14.20
CA TYR A 161 -3.26 8.89 -13.62
C TYR A 161 -4.59 8.57 -14.33
N THR A 162 -5.51 9.54 -14.42
CA THR A 162 -6.82 9.35 -15.04
C THR A 162 -6.71 8.95 -16.51
N ILE A 163 -5.84 9.61 -17.29
CA ILE A 163 -5.62 9.25 -18.70
C ILE A 163 -5.10 7.82 -18.80
N SER A 164 -4.14 7.43 -17.96
CA SER A 164 -3.60 6.07 -17.96
C SER A 164 -4.67 5.02 -17.63
N GLN A 165 -5.53 5.31 -16.65
CA GLN A 165 -6.64 4.43 -16.28
C GLN A 165 -7.72 4.34 -17.37
N CYS A 166 -8.05 5.45 -18.03
CA CYS A 166 -8.96 5.45 -19.17
C CYS A 166 -8.38 4.66 -20.36
N LEU A 167 -7.08 4.80 -20.63
CA LEU A 167 -6.40 4.03 -21.68
C LEU A 167 -6.36 2.54 -21.35
N LEU A 168 -6.15 2.14 -20.09
CA LEU A 168 -6.24 0.73 -19.67
C LEU A 168 -7.62 0.13 -19.97
N ILE A 169 -8.69 0.86 -19.65
CA ILE A 169 -10.06 0.43 -19.97
C ILE A 169 -10.25 0.35 -21.48
N LEU A 170 -9.83 1.37 -22.23
CA LEU A 170 -9.95 1.41 -23.68
C LEU A 170 -9.21 0.25 -24.36
N VAL A 171 -7.98 -0.01 -23.94
CA VAL A 171 -7.15 -1.13 -24.43
C VAL A 171 -7.83 -2.45 -24.12
N SER A 172 -8.35 -2.63 -22.90
CA SER A 172 -9.09 -3.83 -22.53
C SER A 172 -10.33 -4.05 -23.41
N MET A 173 -11.08 -2.99 -23.71
CA MET A 173 -12.27 -3.07 -24.57
C MET A 173 -11.93 -3.40 -26.03
N LEU A 174 -10.84 -2.85 -26.57
CA LEU A 174 -10.44 -3.07 -27.96
C LEU A 174 -9.78 -4.44 -28.18
N MET A 175 -9.06 -4.94 -27.17
CA MET A 175 -8.21 -6.12 -27.28
C MET A 175 -8.90 -7.40 -26.80
N MET A 176 -9.91 -7.28 -25.95
CA MET A 176 -10.67 -8.40 -25.38
C MET A 176 -12.18 -8.26 -25.70
N PRO A 177 -12.58 -8.18 -26.98
CA PRO A 177 -13.98 -7.96 -27.34
C PRO A 177 -14.91 -9.08 -26.85
N ASN A 178 -14.40 -10.31 -26.77
CA ASN A 178 -15.17 -11.49 -26.38
C ASN A 178 -15.45 -11.57 -24.87
N GLN A 179 -14.77 -10.77 -24.04
CA GLN A 179 -14.90 -10.79 -22.58
C GLN A 179 -16.00 -9.85 -22.07
N GLY A 180 -16.65 -9.10 -22.97
CA GLY A 180 -17.68 -8.13 -22.61
C GLY A 180 -17.14 -6.93 -21.80
N ILE A 181 -18.05 -6.14 -21.25
CA ILE A 181 -17.69 -4.96 -20.43
C ILE A 181 -17.40 -5.41 -19.01
N GLN A 182 -16.17 -5.18 -18.54
CA GLN A 182 -15.74 -5.45 -17.17
C GLN A 182 -16.24 -4.36 -16.20
N TRP A 183 -17.53 -4.41 -15.88
CA TRP A 183 -18.19 -3.42 -15.01
C TRP A 183 -17.48 -3.24 -13.66
N GLY A 184 -16.98 -4.33 -13.06
CA GLY A 184 -16.24 -4.27 -11.79
C GLY A 184 -15.00 -3.38 -11.88
N SER A 185 -14.21 -3.54 -12.93
CA SER A 185 -12.99 -2.75 -13.17
C SER A 185 -13.33 -1.27 -13.38
N ILE A 186 -14.40 -0.96 -14.13
CA ILE A 186 -14.84 0.41 -14.38
C ILE A 186 -15.31 1.09 -13.08
N LEU A 187 -16.12 0.39 -12.27
CA LEU A 187 -16.61 0.92 -11.00
C LEU A 187 -15.46 1.16 -10.02
N TRP A 188 -14.52 0.21 -9.91
CA TRP A 188 -13.36 0.34 -9.03
C TRP A 188 -12.46 1.50 -9.45
N THR A 189 -12.16 1.61 -10.74
CA THR A 189 -11.38 2.72 -11.29
C THR A 189 -12.10 4.06 -11.13
N GLY A 190 -13.41 4.10 -11.39
CA GLY A 190 -14.24 5.29 -11.22
C GLY A 190 -14.28 5.77 -9.76
N LEU A 191 -14.38 4.84 -8.81
CA LEU A 191 -14.31 5.12 -7.38
C LEU A 191 -12.98 5.77 -7.00
N PHE A 192 -11.86 5.21 -7.46
CA PHE A 192 -10.54 5.79 -7.20
C PHE A 192 -10.42 7.19 -7.79
N ILE A 193 -10.83 7.39 -9.04
CA ILE A 193 -10.81 8.71 -9.70
C ILE A 193 -11.68 9.72 -8.92
N ALA A 194 -12.87 9.34 -8.47
CA ALA A 194 -13.76 10.21 -7.70
C ALA A 194 -13.17 10.58 -6.33
N LEU A 195 -12.57 9.62 -5.63
CA LEU A 195 -11.88 9.86 -4.36
C LEU A 195 -10.69 10.81 -4.57
N TYR A 196 -9.89 10.61 -5.63
CA TYR A 196 -8.81 11.53 -5.99
C TYR A 196 -9.32 12.93 -6.34
N ALA A 197 -10.40 13.04 -7.12
CA ALA A 197 -11.01 14.31 -7.51
C ALA A 197 -11.50 15.11 -6.30
N THR A 198 -12.02 14.44 -5.27
CA THR A 198 -12.42 15.08 -4.01
C THR A 198 -11.21 15.70 -3.28
N ASN A 199 -10.06 15.04 -3.36
CA ASN A 199 -8.81 15.51 -2.74
C ASN A 199 -8.10 16.60 -3.56
N MET A 200 -8.40 16.75 -4.85
CA MET A 200 -7.82 17.81 -5.68
C MET A 200 -8.15 19.22 -5.18
N LYS A 201 -9.27 19.40 -4.46
CA LYS A 201 -9.63 20.70 -3.86
C LYS A 201 -8.57 21.22 -2.88
N TYR A 202 -7.87 20.31 -2.21
CA TYR A 202 -6.80 20.62 -1.25
C TYR A 202 -5.42 20.68 -1.90
N MET A 203 -5.33 20.29 -3.18
CA MET A 203 -4.09 20.26 -3.94
C MET A 203 -3.86 21.64 -4.58
N ASN A 204 -3.00 22.42 -3.95
CA ASN A 204 -2.49 23.72 -4.39
C ASN A 204 -3.48 24.90 -4.30
N PRO A 205 -3.66 25.53 -3.12
CA PRO A 205 -4.19 26.88 -3.00
C PRO A 205 -3.02 27.89 -3.04
N GLN A 206 -2.43 28.13 -4.21
CA GLN A 206 -1.48 29.23 -4.40
C GLN A 206 -1.74 29.93 -5.75
N ASN A 207 -2.23 31.16 -5.62
CA ASN A 207 -2.25 32.28 -6.57
C ASN A 207 -2.75 32.02 -8.00
N LYS A 208 -4.05 32.19 -8.19
CA LYS A 208 -4.62 33.22 -9.06
C LYS A 208 -6.04 33.54 -8.63
#